data_AF-A0A3M1FC56-F1
#
_entry.id   AF-A0A3M1FC56-F1
#
_cell.length_a   1.000
_cell.length_b   1.000
_cell.length_c   1.000
_cell.angle_alpha   90.00
_cell.angle_beta   90.00
_cell.angle_gamma   90.00
#
_symmetry.space_group_name_H-M   'P 1'
#
loop_
_entity.id
_entity.type
_entity.pdbx_description
1 polymer ?
#
loop_
_entity_poly.entity_id
_entity_poly.type
_entity_poly.pdbx_seq_one_letter_code
_entity_poly.pdbx_strand_id
1 'polypeptide(L)'
;MDLVIAVFVFLLLAGVVLTLILTPDDVEKEVTTLRVSSDRLAEKLSVGPNAIIRNGEVDLERLAQLSELSFPELQELFQEEHPFCISLENSDGELITIAKRTGVGSDELLISGTPCGEVLDCDEDGDGQLSDVVDCGGVDCNDNNPYINSFAASEYCDCNPSTPAPPSTGYAQGRPEICNNGIDEDCDGTPDNGCPALPSPPSIDSVQIVPFPTALSSEDLTCQAVNPQDPNGDFIILAGSWRLLSDQQLWDFFFPMTKPSNPADTTVVDVSGRGNDGRLRTALSARRPSFEEQLGSRLGVLSFEGNTSRGHHWLEVESPDLDSTQDQRDFSFALWVYQKDYADPQGRGLVYRNESWRVFSNSSTIYVERYQYSWGETFPAGAAIPLNTWTHYAVTFQRVSGPPTPQANLSQFINGVLVNTTIIPYGRMRPPPNVNNERERMYIGTGHRGMNDWNGSIDDVIYVTRALSPEQILLLAQGRSDVLSGAETLSGEDWLCMLTPLDATGLIGSAKETNNPTSIS
;
A
#
# COMPACT_ATOMS: atom_id res chain seq x y z
N MET A 1 -16.18 -55.81 -24.54
CA MET A 1 -16.72 -54.86 -23.55
C MET A 1 -15.79 -54.76 -22.34
N ASP A 2 -15.32 -55.88 -21.80
CA ASP A 2 -14.46 -55.94 -20.60
C ASP A 2 -13.12 -55.19 -20.72
N LEU A 3 -12.48 -55.18 -21.89
CA LEU A 3 -11.23 -54.43 -22.09
C LEU A 3 -11.42 -52.92 -21.94
N VAL A 4 -12.54 -52.38 -22.46
CA VAL A 4 -12.84 -50.94 -22.41
C VAL A 4 -13.13 -50.52 -20.96
N ILE A 5 -13.82 -51.37 -20.21
CA ILE A 5 -14.11 -51.15 -18.79
C ILE A 5 -12.80 -51.18 -17.98
N ALA A 6 -11.89 -52.12 -18.25
CA ALA A 6 -10.61 -52.20 -17.56
C ALA A 6 -9.71 -50.97 -17.79
N VAL A 7 -9.67 -50.44 -19.03
CA VAL A 7 -8.91 -49.21 -19.33
C VAL A 7 -9.53 -48.00 -18.63
N PHE A 8 -10.87 -47.90 -18.59
CA PHE A 8 -11.54 -46.79 -17.91
C PHE A 8 -11.28 -46.79 -16.39
N VAL A 9 -11.32 -47.97 -15.76
CA VAL A 9 -11.04 -48.11 -14.32
C VAL A 9 -9.58 -47.76 -14.02
N PHE A 10 -8.64 -48.17 -14.88
CA PHE A 10 -7.23 -47.83 -14.72
C PHE A 10 -6.96 -46.33 -14.84
N LEU A 11 -7.56 -45.65 -15.83
CA LEU A 11 -7.40 -44.21 -16.00
C LEU A 11 -8.05 -43.41 -14.85
N LEU A 12 -9.17 -43.88 -14.31
CA LEU A 12 -9.83 -43.25 -13.18
C LEU A 12 -8.99 -43.40 -11.90
N LEU A 13 -8.42 -44.58 -11.66
CA LEU A 13 -7.48 -44.81 -10.56
C LEU A 13 -6.20 -43.99 -10.71
N ALA A 14 -5.63 -43.93 -11.92
CA ALA A 14 -4.45 -43.11 -12.20
C ALA A 14 -4.74 -41.61 -11.99
N GLY A 15 -5.91 -41.13 -12.40
CA GLY A 15 -6.35 -39.75 -12.17
C GLY A 15 -6.49 -39.42 -10.68
N VAL A 16 -7.10 -40.31 -9.90
CA VAL A 16 -7.24 -40.15 -8.43
C VAL A 16 -5.87 -40.13 -7.74
N VAL A 17 -4.95 -41.01 -8.15
CA VAL A 17 -3.58 -41.03 -7.61
C VAL A 17 -2.82 -39.77 -8.01
N LEU A 18 -2.99 -39.27 -9.25
CA LEU A 18 -2.34 -38.03 -9.70
C LEU A 18 -2.87 -36.80 -8.92
N THR A 19 -4.19 -36.74 -8.65
CA THR A 19 -4.79 -35.67 -7.83
C THR A 19 -4.41 -35.74 -6.36
N LEU A 20 -4.08 -36.94 -5.84
CA LEU A 20 -3.62 -37.11 -4.46
C LEU A 20 -2.12 -36.79 -4.29
N ILE A 21 -1.34 -36.83 -5.37
CA ILE A 21 0.10 -36.51 -5.35
C ILE A 21 0.34 -35.00 -5.62
N LEU A 22 -0.60 -34.32 -6.28
CA LEU A 22 -0.52 -32.89 -6.61
C LEU A 22 -1.49 -32.06 -5.75
N THR A 23 -1.50 -32.26 -4.44
CA THR A 23 -2.31 -31.42 -3.55
C THR A 23 -1.70 -30.00 -3.45
N PRO A 24 -2.48 -28.93 -3.74
CA PRO A 24 -2.06 -27.53 -3.59
C PRO A 24 -1.48 -27.19 -2.21
N ASP A 25 -1.86 -27.97 -1.19
CA ASP A 25 -1.42 -27.84 0.20
C ASP A 25 0.09 -27.84 0.41
N ASP A 26 0.86 -28.53 -0.44
CA ASP A 26 2.32 -28.62 -0.24
C ASP A 26 3.05 -27.36 -0.71
N VAL A 27 2.54 -26.69 -1.75
CA VAL A 27 3.05 -25.39 -2.20
C VAL A 27 2.67 -24.30 -1.20
N GLU A 28 1.45 -24.32 -0.68
CA GLU A 28 0.98 -23.34 0.30
C GLU A 28 1.74 -23.44 1.63
N LYS A 29 2.09 -24.66 2.07
CA LYS A 29 2.96 -24.87 3.23
C LYS A 29 4.35 -24.31 3.01
N GLU A 30 4.96 -24.56 1.85
CA GLU A 30 6.31 -24.09 1.55
C GLU A 30 6.38 -22.55 1.48
N VAL A 31 5.41 -21.90 0.83
CA VAL A 31 5.29 -20.44 0.82
C VAL A 31 5.11 -19.87 2.22
N THR A 32 4.29 -20.53 3.06
CA THR A 32 4.08 -20.10 4.46
C THR A 32 5.37 -20.23 5.27
N THR A 33 6.12 -21.32 5.09
CA THR A 33 7.42 -21.52 5.76
C THR A 33 8.45 -20.49 5.33
N LEU A 34 8.55 -20.19 4.03
CA LEU A 34 9.45 -19.16 3.51
C LEU A 34 9.10 -17.77 4.06
N ARG A 35 7.82 -17.42 4.13
CA ARG A 35 7.36 -16.14 4.70
C ARG A 35 7.75 -16.00 6.18
N VAL A 36 7.54 -17.05 6.98
CA VAL A 36 7.93 -17.05 8.40
C VAL A 36 9.44 -16.96 8.58
N SER A 37 10.23 -17.60 7.71
CA SER A 37 11.70 -17.50 7.72
C SER A 37 12.16 -16.08 7.35
N SER A 38 11.54 -15.46 6.33
CA SER A 38 11.80 -14.07 5.96
C SER A 38 11.52 -13.09 7.11
N ASP A 39 10.39 -13.22 7.79
CA ASP A 39 10.03 -12.35 8.92
C ASP A 39 11.02 -12.48 10.09
N ARG A 40 11.46 -13.72 10.39
CA ARG A 40 12.47 -13.98 11.43
C ARG A 40 13.83 -13.42 11.08
N LEU A 41 14.24 -13.53 9.82
CA LEU A 41 15.50 -12.95 9.35
C LEU A 41 15.45 -11.42 9.46
N ALA A 42 14.35 -10.78 9.01
CA ALA A 42 14.15 -9.34 9.13
C ALA A 42 14.17 -8.87 10.60
N GLU A 43 13.55 -9.63 11.51
CA GLU A 43 13.60 -9.37 12.94
C GLU A 43 15.04 -9.42 13.48
N LYS A 44 15.83 -10.44 13.13
CA LYS A 44 17.23 -10.59 13.56
C LYS A 44 18.16 -9.51 13.00
N LEU A 45 17.87 -9.03 11.79
CA LEU A 45 18.60 -7.92 11.16
C LEU A 45 18.26 -6.55 11.75
N SER A 46 17.08 -6.42 12.36
CA SER A 46 16.61 -5.16 12.97
C SER A 46 16.84 -5.11 14.48
N VAL A 47 16.80 -6.27 15.16
CA VAL A 47 16.82 -6.38 16.63
C VAL A 47 17.75 -7.52 17.05
N GLY A 48 18.76 -7.21 17.87
CA GLY A 48 19.64 -8.21 18.47
C GLY A 48 21.13 -7.91 18.30
N PRO A 49 22.01 -8.86 18.69
CA PRO A 49 23.46 -8.66 18.63
C PRO A 49 23.98 -8.58 17.18
N ASN A 50 23.22 -9.09 16.22
CA ASN A 50 23.54 -9.08 14.79
C ASN A 50 22.74 -8.04 14.01
N ALA A 51 22.05 -7.12 14.69
CA ALA A 51 21.28 -6.09 14.02
C ALA A 51 22.18 -5.20 13.16
N ILE A 52 21.84 -5.10 11.87
CA ILE A 52 22.45 -4.20 10.89
C ILE A 52 21.67 -2.89 10.78
N ILE A 53 20.40 -2.84 11.20
CA ILE A 53 19.63 -1.59 11.23
C ILE A 53 19.62 -1.07 12.67
N ARG A 54 20.19 0.12 12.90
CA ARG A 54 20.19 0.76 14.22
C ARG A 54 19.73 2.21 14.09
N ASN A 55 18.68 2.56 14.82
CA ASN A 55 18.07 3.90 14.79
C ASN A 55 17.64 4.35 13.37
N GLY A 56 17.26 3.40 12.50
CA GLY A 56 16.86 3.69 11.12
C GLY A 56 18.02 3.86 10.13
N GLU A 57 19.27 3.68 10.57
CA GLU A 57 20.45 3.70 9.70
C GLU A 57 21.03 2.29 9.54
N VAL A 58 21.60 2.02 8.37
CA VAL A 58 22.29 0.75 8.08
C VAL A 58 23.74 0.83 8.57
N ASP A 59 24.13 -0.12 9.42
CA ASP A 59 25.49 -0.30 9.92
C ASP A 59 26.36 -0.97 8.84
N LEU A 60 26.92 -0.15 7.95
CA LEU A 60 27.74 -0.59 6.82
C LEU A 60 29.00 -1.36 7.26
N GLU A 61 29.57 -1.02 8.43
CA GLU A 61 30.72 -1.74 8.98
C GLU A 61 30.33 -3.17 9.36
N ARG A 62 29.18 -3.35 10.01
CA ARG A 62 28.66 -4.68 10.33
C ARG A 62 28.31 -5.45 9.06
N LEU A 63 27.72 -4.80 8.08
CA LEU A 63 27.36 -5.42 6.81
C LEU A 63 28.60 -5.91 6.04
N ALA A 64 29.68 -5.12 6.04
CA ALA A 64 30.97 -5.54 5.51
C ALA A 64 31.52 -6.76 6.28
N GLN A 65 31.42 -6.79 7.62
CA GLN A 65 31.83 -7.97 8.41
C GLN A 65 31.03 -9.23 8.06
N LEU A 66 29.72 -9.09 7.80
CA LEU A 66 28.87 -10.20 7.37
C LEU A 66 29.25 -10.71 5.98
N SER A 67 29.67 -9.81 5.08
CA SER A 67 30.07 -10.17 3.71
C SER A 67 31.34 -11.04 3.64
N GLU A 68 32.13 -11.08 4.71
CA GLU A 68 33.32 -11.94 4.84
C GLU A 68 32.98 -13.35 5.33
N LEU A 69 31.75 -13.60 5.79
CA LEU A 69 31.31 -14.92 6.25
C LEU A 69 30.84 -15.77 5.06
N SER A 70 31.12 -17.07 5.11
CA SER A 70 30.54 -18.02 4.17
C SER A 70 29.04 -18.22 4.42
N PHE A 71 28.29 -18.65 3.40
CA PHE A 71 26.85 -18.86 3.55
C PHE A 71 26.47 -19.82 4.71
N PRO A 72 27.16 -20.96 4.94
CA PRO A 72 26.89 -21.79 6.11
C PRO A 72 27.11 -21.08 7.45
N GLU A 73 28.10 -20.19 7.56
CA GLU A 73 28.33 -19.39 8.77
C GLU A 73 27.23 -18.35 8.96
N LEU A 74 26.72 -17.76 7.86
CA LEU A 74 25.56 -16.88 7.89
C LEU A 74 24.30 -17.64 8.35
N GLN A 75 24.07 -18.86 7.85
CA GLN A 75 22.97 -19.72 8.30
C GLN A 75 23.04 -20.02 9.79
N GLU A 76 24.24 -20.34 10.32
CA GLU A 76 24.43 -20.55 11.75
C GLU A 76 24.21 -19.26 12.56
N LEU A 77 24.77 -18.14 12.09
CA LEU A 77 24.69 -16.84 12.75
C LEU A 77 23.24 -16.35 12.86
N PHE A 78 22.47 -16.54 11.79
CA PHE A 78 21.08 -16.16 11.74
C PHE A 78 20.14 -17.29 12.15
N GLN A 79 20.60 -18.51 12.43
CA GLN A 79 19.74 -19.67 12.70
C GLN A 79 18.65 -19.84 11.63
N GLU A 80 19.02 -19.71 10.35
CA GLU A 80 18.12 -19.88 9.20
C GLU A 80 18.57 -21.07 8.36
N GLU A 81 17.66 -22.02 8.14
CA GLU A 81 17.95 -23.25 7.38
C GLU A 81 17.79 -23.07 5.87
N HIS A 82 17.05 -22.04 5.44
CA HIS A 82 16.78 -21.77 4.02
C HIS A 82 17.81 -20.83 3.38
N PRO A 83 18.03 -20.91 2.06
CA PRO A 83 18.76 -19.90 1.29
C PRO A 83 18.16 -18.51 1.49
N PHE A 84 19.00 -17.50 1.72
CA PHE A 84 18.60 -16.10 1.77
C PHE A 84 19.70 -15.21 1.19
N CYS A 85 19.32 -13.99 0.82
CA CYS A 85 20.25 -12.95 0.38
C CYS A 85 19.85 -11.60 0.96
N ILE A 86 20.84 -10.85 1.45
CA ILE A 86 20.69 -9.48 1.93
C ILE A 86 21.30 -8.56 0.87
N SER A 87 20.46 -7.73 0.23
CA SER A 87 20.88 -6.66 -0.68
C SER A 87 20.41 -5.29 -0.17
N LEU A 88 21.04 -4.25 -0.69
CA LEU A 88 20.64 -2.87 -0.49
C LEU A 88 20.24 -2.28 -1.83
N GLU A 89 19.15 -1.51 -1.83
CA GLU A 89 18.60 -0.85 -3.00
C GLU A 89 18.34 0.62 -2.63
N ASN A 90 18.68 1.55 -3.53
CA ASN A 90 18.39 2.96 -3.32
C ASN A 90 16.92 3.27 -3.68
N SER A 91 16.51 4.54 -3.53
CA SER A 91 15.14 4.97 -3.86
C SER A 91 14.77 4.85 -5.34
N ASP A 92 15.76 4.68 -6.21
CA ASP A 92 15.60 4.61 -7.67
C ASP A 92 15.61 3.15 -8.16
N GLY A 93 15.70 2.19 -7.24
CA GLY A 93 15.70 0.75 -7.55
C GLY A 93 17.08 0.18 -7.89
N GLU A 94 18.15 0.95 -7.68
CA GLU A 94 19.51 0.54 -8.02
C GLU A 94 20.19 -0.19 -6.86
N LEU A 95 20.90 -1.27 -7.18
CA LEU A 95 21.61 -2.07 -6.19
C LEU A 95 22.85 -1.34 -5.65
N ILE A 96 22.88 -1.17 -4.34
CA ILE A 96 24.05 -0.66 -3.61
C ILE A 96 24.93 -1.86 -3.24
N THR A 97 26.16 -1.88 -3.74
CA THR A 97 27.08 -3.00 -3.49
C THR A 97 27.53 -3.07 -2.04
N ILE A 98 27.68 -4.29 -1.52
CA ILE A 98 28.17 -4.56 -0.17
C ILE A 98 29.55 -5.18 -0.30
N ALA A 99 30.60 -4.44 0.08
CA ALA A 99 31.99 -4.88 -0.06
C ALA A 99 32.31 -5.40 -1.49
N LYS A 100 31.84 -4.65 -2.51
CA LYS A 100 31.97 -4.98 -3.94
C LYS A 100 31.21 -6.23 -4.38
N ARG A 101 30.19 -6.65 -3.63
CA ARG A 101 29.32 -7.77 -3.98
C ARG A 101 27.88 -7.30 -4.18
N THR A 102 27.13 -8.04 -4.99
CA THR A 102 25.69 -7.83 -5.23
C THR A 102 24.83 -7.98 -3.97
N GLY A 103 25.31 -8.71 -2.98
CA GLY A 103 24.60 -8.98 -1.73
C GLY A 103 25.42 -9.85 -0.78
N VAL A 104 24.83 -10.20 0.37
CA VAL A 104 25.40 -11.11 1.38
C VAL A 104 24.44 -12.27 1.59
N GLY A 105 24.83 -13.49 1.21
CA GLY A 105 23.95 -14.65 1.30
C GLY A 105 24.33 -15.79 0.36
N SER A 106 23.31 -16.55 -0.06
CA SER A 106 23.45 -17.73 -0.92
C SER A 106 23.51 -17.34 -2.40
N ASP A 107 24.53 -17.83 -3.09
CA ASP A 107 24.73 -17.69 -4.55
C ASP A 107 23.67 -18.44 -5.40
N GLU A 108 22.82 -19.25 -4.78
CA GLU A 108 21.66 -19.88 -5.42
C GLU A 108 20.53 -18.87 -5.72
N LEU A 109 20.55 -17.72 -5.04
CA LEU A 109 19.57 -16.65 -5.22
C LEU A 109 20.11 -15.58 -6.18
N LEU A 110 19.24 -15.12 -7.08
CA LEU A 110 19.56 -14.08 -8.04
C LEU A 110 18.95 -12.75 -7.58
N ILE A 111 19.73 -11.67 -7.66
CA ILE A 111 19.28 -10.29 -7.49
C ILE A 111 19.49 -9.58 -8.82
N SER A 112 18.40 -9.11 -9.44
CA SER A 112 18.44 -8.48 -10.77
C SER A 112 19.19 -9.35 -11.81
N GLY A 113 19.00 -10.67 -11.75
CA GLY A 113 19.64 -11.64 -12.65
C GLY A 113 21.06 -12.06 -12.28
N THR A 114 21.65 -11.50 -11.22
CA THR A 114 23.04 -11.77 -10.79
C THR A 114 23.06 -12.56 -9.47
N PRO A 115 23.79 -13.67 -9.36
CA PRO A 115 24.00 -14.39 -8.10
C PRO A 115 24.34 -13.49 -6.91
N CYS A 116 23.71 -13.74 -5.77
CA CYS A 116 24.02 -13.06 -4.52
C CYS A 116 25.48 -13.34 -4.11
N GLY A 117 26.19 -12.29 -3.69
CA GLY A 117 27.58 -12.41 -3.27
C GLY A 117 28.57 -12.45 -4.44
N GLU A 118 28.11 -12.36 -5.69
CA GLU A 118 28.99 -12.21 -6.85
C GLU A 118 29.78 -10.90 -6.73
N VAL A 119 31.10 -11.00 -6.93
CA VAL A 119 31.99 -9.84 -6.92
C VAL A 119 31.77 -9.08 -8.22
N LEU A 120 31.32 -7.84 -8.09
CA LEU A 120 31.24 -6.92 -9.22
C LEU A 120 32.64 -6.36 -9.44
N ASP A 121 33.30 -6.85 -10.49
CA ASP A 121 34.58 -6.34 -10.94
C ASP A 121 34.33 -5.05 -11.73
N CYS A 122 34.52 -3.90 -11.08
CA CYS A 122 34.33 -2.58 -11.70
C CYS A 122 35.62 -2.01 -12.31
N ASP A 123 36.64 -2.84 -12.55
CA ASP A 123 37.83 -2.47 -13.31
C ASP A 123 37.59 -2.75 -14.80
N GLU A 124 36.83 -1.86 -15.46
CA GLU A 124 36.46 -2.04 -16.88
C GLU A 124 37.66 -1.90 -17.85
N ASP A 125 38.79 -1.34 -17.44
CA ASP A 125 39.96 -1.12 -18.33
C ASP A 125 41.23 -1.92 -17.95
N GLY A 126 41.24 -2.58 -16.80
CA GLY A 126 42.27 -3.53 -16.39
C GLY A 126 43.58 -2.87 -15.97
N ASP A 127 43.54 -1.60 -15.55
CA ASP A 127 44.73 -0.86 -15.15
C ASP A 127 45.14 -1.08 -13.67
N GLY A 128 44.28 -1.75 -12.90
CA GLY A 128 44.52 -2.10 -11.51
C GLY A 128 44.37 -0.94 -10.52
N GLN A 129 43.77 0.19 -10.93
CA GLN A 129 43.36 1.28 -10.06
C GLN A 129 41.85 1.27 -9.86
N LEU A 130 41.44 1.03 -8.62
CA LEU A 130 40.04 1.12 -8.22
C LEU A 130 39.64 2.59 -8.16
N SER A 131 38.50 2.95 -8.77
CA SER A 131 37.87 4.24 -8.47
C SER A 131 37.50 4.24 -6.97
N ASP A 132 37.98 5.24 -6.22
CA ASP A 132 37.71 5.39 -4.79
C ASP A 132 36.24 5.82 -4.51
N VAL A 133 35.42 5.93 -5.55
CA VAL A 133 33.99 6.25 -5.48
C VAL A 133 33.23 5.22 -6.30
N VAL A 134 32.52 4.34 -5.60
CA VAL A 134 31.75 3.22 -6.13
C VAL A 134 30.51 3.75 -6.84
N ASP A 135 30.69 4.11 -8.11
CA ASP A 135 29.67 4.18 -9.13
C ASP A 135 30.23 3.42 -10.34
N CYS A 136 29.72 2.22 -10.60
CA CYS A 136 30.12 1.43 -11.77
C CYS A 136 29.33 1.88 -13.02
N GLY A 137 28.86 3.13 -13.06
CA GLY A 137 28.12 3.77 -14.14
C GLY A 137 28.61 5.17 -14.54
N GLY A 138 29.84 5.59 -14.22
CA GLY A 138 30.35 6.93 -14.51
C GLY A 138 31.68 6.97 -15.28
N VAL A 139 31.67 7.66 -16.43
CA VAL A 139 32.79 7.80 -17.39
C VAL A 139 34.04 8.47 -16.79
N ASP A 140 35.20 7.81 -16.91
CA ASP A 140 36.53 8.42 -16.76
C ASP A 140 36.85 9.31 -17.97
N CYS A 141 36.85 10.63 -17.75
CA CYS A 141 37.25 11.60 -18.76
C CYS A 141 38.76 11.78 -18.68
N ASN A 142 39.52 11.11 -19.56
CA ASN A 142 40.95 11.33 -19.66
C ASN A 142 41.28 12.82 -19.82
N ASP A 143 42.00 13.39 -18.83
CA ASP A 143 42.90 14.49 -19.07
C ASP A 143 44.32 13.96 -18.84
N ASN A 144 45.10 13.95 -19.92
CA ASN A 144 46.46 13.45 -19.91
C ASN A 144 47.38 14.45 -19.18
N ASN A 145 47.12 14.74 -17.90
CA ASN A 145 47.72 15.82 -17.13
C ASN A 145 48.40 15.31 -15.84
N PRO A 146 49.74 15.31 -15.75
CA PRO A 146 50.47 14.72 -14.63
C PRO A 146 50.52 15.57 -13.34
N TYR A 147 49.67 16.58 -13.16
CA TYR A 147 49.71 17.42 -11.94
C TYR A 147 48.36 18.06 -11.58
N ILE A 148 47.60 17.47 -10.65
CA ILE A 148 46.67 18.24 -9.81
C ILE A 148 46.69 17.71 -8.37
N ASN A 149 47.41 18.45 -7.51
CA ASN A 149 47.18 18.46 -6.06
C ASN A 149 46.27 19.66 -5.77
N SER A 150 44.95 19.50 -5.76
CA SER A 150 44.07 20.41 -5.01
C SER A 150 42.66 19.84 -4.89
N PHE A 151 42.23 19.62 -3.65
CA PHE A 151 40.85 19.41 -3.27
C PHE A 151 39.96 20.56 -3.76
N ALA A 152 38.81 20.22 -4.35
CA ALA A 152 37.65 21.07 -4.67
C ALA A 152 37.56 21.77 -6.05
N ALA A 153 37.71 21.02 -7.14
CA ALA A 153 37.09 21.38 -8.41
C ALA A 153 36.44 20.14 -9.04
N SER A 154 35.10 20.09 -9.08
CA SER A 154 34.38 19.19 -9.97
C SER A 154 34.36 19.84 -11.35
N GLU A 155 35.06 19.26 -12.32
CA GLU A 155 34.98 19.71 -13.72
C GLU A 155 33.59 19.39 -14.27
N TYR A 156 32.88 20.44 -14.71
CA TYR A 156 31.60 20.33 -15.41
C TYR A 156 31.87 20.43 -16.92
N CYS A 157 31.58 19.36 -17.66
CA CYS A 157 31.55 19.40 -19.12
C CYS A 157 30.23 20.05 -19.57
N ASP A 158 30.22 21.36 -19.80
CA ASP A 158 29.06 22.07 -20.34
C ASP A 158 29.00 21.86 -21.86
N CYS A 159 28.00 21.12 -22.35
CA CYS A 159 27.65 21.08 -23.77
C CYS A 159 27.02 22.42 -24.15
N ASN A 160 27.71 23.20 -24.99
CA ASN A 160 27.21 24.48 -25.46
C ASN A 160 26.23 24.25 -26.64
N PRO A 161 24.91 24.52 -26.47
CA PRO A 161 23.89 24.20 -27.47
C PRO A 161 23.93 25.09 -28.73
N SER A 162 24.89 26.01 -28.84
CA SER A 162 24.93 27.00 -29.93
C SER A 162 26.00 26.74 -31.01
N THR A 163 26.75 25.64 -30.93
CA THR A 163 27.79 25.30 -31.91
C THR A 163 27.75 23.83 -32.33
N PRO A 164 27.57 23.49 -33.61
CA PRO A 164 27.72 22.12 -34.09
C PRO A 164 29.15 21.64 -33.82
N ALA A 165 29.32 20.51 -33.13
CA ALA A 165 30.62 19.92 -32.87
C ALA A 165 31.35 19.58 -34.19
N PRO A 166 32.65 19.87 -34.33
CA PRO A 166 33.42 19.48 -35.50
C PRO A 166 33.60 17.94 -35.53
N PRO A 167 33.51 17.31 -36.71
CA PRO A 167 33.66 15.87 -36.82
C PRO A 167 35.15 15.53 -36.76
N SER A 168 35.69 15.07 -35.62
CA SER A 168 36.86 14.13 -35.56
C SER A 168 37.61 14.02 -34.22
N THR A 169 37.16 14.56 -33.09
CA THR A 169 37.88 14.36 -31.81
C THR A 169 36.99 13.66 -30.79
N GLY A 170 37.57 12.67 -30.09
CA GLY A 170 36.91 11.69 -29.24
C GLY A 170 35.75 12.25 -28.42
N TYR A 171 34.62 11.55 -28.52
CA TYR A 171 33.35 11.86 -27.90
C TYR A 171 33.54 12.04 -26.38
N ALA A 172 33.32 13.27 -25.90
CA ALA A 172 32.84 13.43 -24.53
C ALA A 172 31.52 12.67 -24.50
N GLN A 173 31.46 11.59 -23.72
CA GLN A 173 30.18 10.93 -23.50
C GLN A 173 29.33 11.92 -22.72
N GLY A 174 28.25 12.39 -23.34
CA GLY A 174 27.29 13.22 -22.64
C GLY A 174 26.73 12.47 -21.43
N ARG A 175 26.25 13.23 -20.45
CA ARG A 175 25.67 12.63 -19.24
C ARG A 175 24.28 12.10 -19.57
N PRO A 176 23.76 11.11 -18.81
CA PRO A 176 22.35 10.76 -18.89
C PRO A 176 21.46 12.00 -18.77
N GLU A 177 20.43 12.07 -19.63
CA GLU A 177 19.48 13.17 -19.72
C GLU A 177 18.84 13.54 -18.37
N ILE A 178 18.73 14.83 -18.08
CA ILE A 178 17.98 15.35 -16.93
C ILE A 178 16.61 15.82 -17.42
N CYS A 179 15.61 14.99 -17.23
CA CYS A 179 14.30 15.16 -17.86
C CYS A 179 13.55 16.46 -17.51
N ASN A 180 12.90 17.02 -18.52
CA ASN A 180 12.06 18.23 -18.51
C ASN A 180 12.79 19.55 -18.21
N ASN A 181 14.10 19.60 -18.40
CA ASN A 181 14.85 20.85 -18.22
C ASN A 181 15.12 21.57 -19.56
N GLY A 182 14.84 20.92 -20.70
CA GLY A 182 15.05 21.46 -22.04
C GLY A 182 16.51 21.61 -22.45
N ILE A 183 17.40 20.88 -21.79
CA ILE A 183 18.84 20.78 -22.06
C ILE A 183 19.09 19.40 -22.70
N ASP A 184 20.17 19.31 -23.47
CA ASP A 184 20.65 18.10 -24.16
C ASP A 184 21.94 17.70 -23.43
N GLU A 185 21.79 16.92 -22.35
CA GLU A 185 22.90 16.50 -21.48
C GLU A 185 23.74 15.38 -22.09
N ASP A 186 23.12 14.52 -22.89
CA ASP A 186 23.79 13.44 -23.61
C ASP A 186 24.43 13.91 -24.93
N CYS A 187 24.10 15.14 -25.32
CA CYS A 187 24.65 15.89 -26.44
C CYS A 187 24.41 15.20 -27.79
N ASP A 188 23.30 14.45 -27.91
CA ASP A 188 22.90 13.76 -29.12
C ASP A 188 22.15 14.65 -30.13
N GLY A 189 21.86 15.90 -29.74
CA GLY A 189 21.22 16.91 -30.55
C GLY A 189 19.70 16.99 -30.34
N THR A 190 19.17 16.26 -29.37
CA THR A 190 17.74 16.24 -29.05
C THR A 190 17.54 16.33 -27.53
N PRO A 191 17.18 17.52 -27.01
CA PRO A 191 16.90 17.67 -25.58
C PRO A 191 15.86 16.67 -25.07
N ASP A 192 16.10 16.11 -23.88
CA ASP A 192 15.21 15.22 -23.12
C ASP A 192 14.87 13.86 -23.80
N ASN A 193 15.68 13.34 -24.72
CA ASN A 193 15.30 12.17 -25.55
C ASN A 193 15.81 10.80 -25.04
N GLY A 194 16.79 10.79 -24.14
CA GLY A 194 17.27 9.64 -23.36
C GLY A 194 16.51 9.41 -22.05
N CYS A 195 15.48 10.22 -21.80
CA CYS A 195 14.64 10.08 -20.61
C CYS A 195 13.83 8.78 -20.62
N PRO A 196 13.82 8.00 -19.52
CA PRO A 196 12.81 6.98 -19.35
C PRO A 196 11.43 7.66 -19.51
N ALA A 197 10.52 6.99 -20.22
CA ALA A 197 9.18 7.53 -20.44
C ALA A 197 8.62 8.03 -19.11
N LEU A 198 8.17 9.29 -19.08
CA LEU A 198 7.58 9.85 -17.86
C LEU A 198 6.60 8.85 -17.27
N PRO A 199 6.62 8.65 -15.95
CA PRO A 199 5.75 7.67 -15.32
C PRO A 199 4.32 8.00 -15.74
N SER A 200 3.70 7.00 -16.35
CA SER A 200 2.45 7.12 -17.07
C SER A 200 1.42 6.27 -16.35
N PRO A 201 0.23 6.82 -16.03
CA PRO A 201 -0.72 6.08 -15.23
C PRO A 201 -1.12 4.76 -15.90
N PRO A 202 -1.39 3.71 -15.11
CA PRO A 202 -1.82 2.44 -15.64
C PRO A 202 -3.20 2.58 -16.29
N SER A 203 -3.54 1.65 -17.17
CA SER A 203 -4.77 1.71 -17.95
C SER A 203 -5.44 0.35 -18.04
N ILE A 204 -6.76 0.38 -18.24
CA ILE A 204 -7.59 -0.79 -18.48
C ILE A 204 -8.55 -0.47 -19.63
N ASP A 205 -8.79 -1.45 -20.51
CA ASP A 205 -9.66 -1.27 -21.68
C ASP A 205 -11.14 -1.23 -21.28
N SER A 206 -11.53 -2.18 -20.43
CA SER A 206 -12.89 -2.34 -19.94
C SER A 206 -12.93 -3.19 -18.66
N VAL A 207 -14.13 -3.32 -18.08
CA VAL A 207 -14.38 -4.07 -16.85
C VAL A 207 -15.54 -5.04 -17.07
N GLN A 208 -15.44 -6.23 -16.48
CA GLN A 208 -16.48 -7.25 -16.47
C GLN A 208 -16.70 -7.78 -15.05
N ILE A 209 -17.94 -8.13 -14.71
CA ILE A 209 -18.24 -8.88 -13.49
C ILE A 209 -18.19 -10.37 -13.81
N VAL A 210 -17.71 -11.19 -12.89
CA VAL A 210 -17.77 -12.65 -12.96
C VAL A 210 -18.46 -13.17 -11.70
N PRO A 211 -19.50 -14.01 -11.82
CA PRO A 211 -20.11 -14.49 -13.06
C PRO A 211 -20.97 -13.43 -13.79
N PHE A 212 -21.15 -13.61 -15.11
CA PHE A 212 -21.96 -12.74 -15.98
C PHE A 212 -22.70 -13.58 -17.05
N PRO A 213 -23.91 -13.21 -17.49
CA PRO A 213 -24.70 -12.03 -17.12
C PRO A 213 -25.51 -12.18 -15.83
N THR A 214 -25.52 -13.38 -15.26
CA THR A 214 -26.32 -13.71 -14.07
C THR A 214 -25.47 -14.41 -13.02
N ALA A 215 -25.71 -14.08 -11.75
CA ALA A 215 -25.13 -14.74 -10.58
C ALA A 215 -26.23 -15.25 -9.65
N LEU A 216 -25.96 -16.29 -8.87
CA LEU A 216 -26.86 -16.69 -7.78
C LEU A 216 -26.68 -15.76 -6.58
N SER A 217 -27.73 -15.55 -5.77
CA SER A 217 -27.65 -14.71 -4.56
C SER A 217 -26.71 -15.19 -3.45
N SER A 218 -26.03 -16.32 -3.65
CA SER A 218 -25.01 -16.86 -2.73
C SER A 218 -23.60 -16.83 -3.33
N GLU A 219 -23.46 -16.40 -4.58
CA GLU A 219 -22.18 -16.33 -5.28
C GLU A 219 -21.54 -14.96 -5.08
N ASP A 220 -20.24 -14.96 -4.81
CA ASP A 220 -19.45 -13.73 -4.81
C ASP A 220 -19.31 -13.23 -6.26
N LEU A 221 -19.38 -11.91 -6.42
CA LEU A 221 -19.11 -11.23 -7.69
C LEU A 221 -17.67 -10.73 -7.69
N THR A 222 -16.91 -11.03 -8.74
CA THR A 222 -15.56 -10.50 -8.93
C THR A 222 -15.55 -9.50 -10.08
N CYS A 223 -15.06 -8.29 -9.82
CA CYS A 223 -14.86 -7.25 -10.81
C CYS A 223 -13.48 -7.43 -11.45
N GLN A 224 -13.43 -7.73 -12.75
CA GLN A 224 -12.19 -8.05 -13.47
C GLN A 224 -11.87 -6.99 -14.52
N ALA A 225 -10.61 -6.56 -14.55
CA ALA A 225 -10.08 -5.72 -15.61
C ALA A 225 -9.84 -6.55 -16.89
N VAL A 226 -10.13 -5.95 -18.05
CA VAL A 226 -9.79 -6.49 -19.36
C VAL A 226 -8.58 -5.72 -19.89
N ASN A 227 -7.52 -6.45 -20.24
CA ASN A 227 -6.25 -5.93 -20.73
C ASN A 227 -5.68 -4.81 -19.83
N PRO A 228 -5.39 -5.07 -18.54
CA PRO A 228 -4.65 -4.11 -17.73
C PRO A 228 -3.25 -3.92 -18.34
N GLN A 229 -2.84 -2.67 -18.51
CA GLN A 229 -1.54 -2.28 -19.07
C GLN A 229 -0.93 -1.18 -18.21
N ASP A 230 0.32 -1.37 -17.82
CA ASP A 230 1.13 -0.33 -17.23
C ASP A 230 2.30 -0.07 -18.18
N PRO A 231 2.43 1.13 -18.77
CA PRO A 231 3.55 1.42 -19.68
C PRO A 231 4.91 1.47 -18.97
N ASN A 232 4.94 1.53 -17.64
CA ASN A 232 6.16 1.49 -16.84
C ASN A 232 6.63 0.07 -16.51
N GLY A 233 5.78 -0.95 -16.73
CA GLY A 233 6.08 -2.36 -16.53
C GLY A 233 6.01 -2.81 -15.07
N ASP A 234 5.44 -2.00 -14.19
CA ASP A 234 5.22 -2.31 -12.79
C ASP A 234 3.92 -3.11 -12.55
N PHE A 235 3.66 -3.44 -11.29
CA PHE A 235 2.48 -4.18 -10.89
C PHE A 235 1.26 -3.25 -10.75
N ILE A 236 0.20 -3.59 -11.48
CA ILE A 236 -1.09 -2.91 -11.36
C ILE A 236 -1.89 -3.50 -10.21
N ILE A 237 -2.34 -2.62 -9.32
CA ILE A 237 -3.34 -2.92 -8.30
C ILE A 237 -4.69 -2.34 -8.74
N LEU A 238 -5.76 -3.08 -8.48
CA LEU A 238 -7.11 -2.71 -8.88
C LEU A 238 -7.91 -2.33 -7.64
N ALA A 239 -8.27 -1.05 -7.53
CA ALA A 239 -9.22 -0.58 -6.55
C ALA A 239 -10.64 -0.77 -7.09
N GLY A 240 -11.38 -1.71 -6.49
CA GLY A 240 -12.76 -1.99 -6.86
C GLY A 240 -13.78 -1.22 -6.04
N SER A 241 -14.81 -0.70 -6.70
CA SER A 241 -16.01 -0.16 -6.05
C SER A 241 -17.26 -0.74 -6.72
N TRP A 242 -18.32 -0.88 -5.92
CA TRP A 242 -19.55 -1.56 -6.31
C TRP A 242 -20.76 -0.66 -6.13
N ARG A 243 -21.79 -0.84 -6.98
CA ARG A 243 -23.08 -0.17 -6.81
C ARG A 243 -24.22 -1.01 -7.38
N LEU A 244 -25.40 -0.88 -6.78
CA LEU A 244 -26.63 -1.34 -7.42
C LEU A 244 -26.96 -0.43 -8.61
N LEU A 245 -27.63 -0.99 -9.61
CA LEU A 245 -28.20 -0.21 -10.69
C LEU A 245 -29.38 0.65 -10.20
N SER A 246 -30.21 0.08 -9.33
CA SER A 246 -31.41 0.73 -8.78
C SER A 246 -31.09 1.72 -7.66
N ASP A 247 -29.99 1.48 -6.94
CA ASP A 247 -29.48 2.31 -5.86
C ASP A 247 -28.01 2.61 -6.12
N GLN A 248 -27.70 3.89 -6.36
CA GLN A 248 -26.39 4.32 -6.84
C GLN A 248 -25.24 4.10 -5.83
N GLN A 249 -25.47 3.47 -4.68
CA GLN A 249 -24.65 3.67 -3.48
C GLN A 249 -24.38 2.36 -2.73
N LEU A 250 -23.18 1.79 -2.94
CA LEU A 250 -22.58 0.93 -1.91
C LEU A 250 -21.31 1.57 -1.34
N TRP A 251 -20.46 2.17 -2.18
CA TRP A 251 -19.23 2.84 -1.72
C TRP A 251 -19.42 4.36 -1.71
N ASP A 252 -19.29 5.00 -0.53
CA ASP A 252 -19.41 6.46 -0.41
C ASP A 252 -18.07 7.16 -0.66
N PHE A 253 -16.97 6.59 -0.17
CA PHE A 253 -15.63 6.93 -0.63
C PHE A 253 -14.67 5.76 -0.42
N PHE A 254 -13.61 5.75 -1.23
CA PHE A 254 -12.49 4.82 -1.09
C PHE A 254 -11.19 5.58 -1.34
N PHE A 255 -10.33 5.62 -0.32
CA PHE A 255 -8.99 6.16 -0.40
C PHE A 255 -7.95 5.04 -0.33
N PRO A 256 -7.36 4.63 -1.46
CA PRO A 256 -6.25 3.66 -1.49
C PRO A 256 -4.92 4.26 -1.01
N MET A 257 -4.92 5.50 -0.52
CA MET A 257 -3.76 6.24 0.01
C MET A 257 -2.50 6.23 -0.87
N THR A 258 -2.69 6.20 -2.19
CA THR A 258 -1.57 6.17 -3.13
C THR A 258 -0.77 7.48 -3.10
N LYS A 259 0.55 7.33 -3.24
CA LYS A 259 1.48 8.46 -3.29
C LYS A 259 1.20 9.33 -4.53
N PRO A 260 1.01 10.66 -4.38
CA PRO A 260 0.82 11.53 -5.52
C PRO A 260 2.15 11.70 -6.27
N SER A 261 2.07 11.80 -7.59
CA SER A 261 3.23 12.08 -8.45
C SER A 261 3.94 13.40 -8.10
N ASN A 262 3.18 14.37 -7.59
CA ASN A 262 3.71 15.62 -7.08
C ASN A 262 3.64 15.64 -5.54
N PRO A 263 4.77 15.67 -4.81
CA PRO A 263 4.77 15.72 -3.35
C PRO A 263 4.17 17.01 -2.76
N ALA A 264 3.96 18.04 -3.58
CA ALA A 264 3.23 19.25 -3.17
C ALA A 264 1.70 19.08 -3.20
N ASP A 265 1.20 18.02 -3.84
CA ASP A 265 -0.24 17.73 -3.87
C ASP A 265 -0.74 17.41 -2.45
N THR A 266 -1.91 17.95 -2.15
CA THR A 266 -2.60 17.72 -0.88
C THR A 266 -3.85 16.88 -1.06
N THR A 267 -4.13 16.44 -2.28
CA THR A 267 -5.36 15.73 -2.62
C THR A 267 -5.14 14.24 -2.45
N VAL A 268 -6.06 13.59 -1.75
CA VAL A 268 -6.17 12.13 -1.70
C VAL A 268 -7.39 11.77 -2.52
N VAL A 269 -7.19 11.09 -3.64
CA VAL A 269 -8.25 10.85 -4.62
C VAL A 269 -9.23 9.80 -4.13
N ASP A 270 -10.52 10.11 -4.22
CA ASP A 270 -11.61 9.17 -4.00
C ASP A 270 -11.84 8.31 -5.25
N VAL A 271 -11.45 7.02 -5.17
CA VAL A 271 -11.61 6.08 -6.29
C VAL A 271 -12.98 5.39 -6.30
N SER A 272 -13.91 5.80 -5.44
CA SER A 272 -15.30 5.29 -5.47
C SER A 272 -16.11 5.80 -6.67
N GLY A 273 -15.63 6.87 -7.33
CA GLY A 273 -16.34 7.53 -8.43
C GLY A 273 -17.29 8.65 -7.99
N ARG A 274 -17.32 8.99 -6.69
CA ARG A 274 -18.19 10.07 -6.16
C ARG A 274 -17.51 11.42 -6.07
N GLY A 275 -16.19 11.47 -6.23
CA GLY A 275 -15.42 12.71 -6.15
C GLY A 275 -15.40 13.30 -4.75
N ASN A 276 -15.52 12.46 -3.72
CA ASN A 276 -15.37 12.85 -2.32
C ASN A 276 -13.88 12.93 -1.95
N ASP A 277 -13.08 13.60 -2.78
CA ASP A 277 -11.63 13.68 -2.61
C ASP A 277 -11.27 14.23 -1.23
N GLY A 278 -10.29 13.60 -0.61
CA GLY A 278 -9.73 14.05 0.65
C GLY A 278 -8.69 15.15 0.43
N ARG A 279 -8.52 15.99 1.45
CA ARG A 279 -7.51 17.05 1.46
C ARG A 279 -6.66 16.99 2.71
N LEU A 280 -5.35 16.91 2.54
CA LEU A 280 -4.36 16.98 3.62
C LEU A 280 -4.35 18.38 4.23
N ARG A 281 -4.51 18.43 5.54
CA ARG A 281 -4.55 19.66 6.34
C ARG A 281 -3.56 19.59 7.49
N THR A 282 -3.13 20.78 7.91
CA THR A 282 -2.31 20.97 9.10
C THR A 282 -2.74 22.20 9.86
N ALA A 283 -2.56 22.18 11.17
CA ALA A 283 -2.49 23.39 11.97
C ALA A 283 -1.22 24.18 11.59
N LEU A 284 -1.25 25.50 11.78
CA LEU A 284 -0.13 26.38 11.48
C LEU A 284 1.14 25.88 12.20
N SER A 285 2.27 25.80 11.48
CA SER A 285 3.62 25.35 11.92
C SER A 285 3.89 23.84 12.03
N ALA A 286 2.94 23.02 11.57
CA ALA A 286 2.96 21.58 11.73
C ALA A 286 3.25 20.86 10.38
N ARG A 287 4.02 19.74 10.38
CA ARG A 287 4.43 18.98 9.17
C ARG A 287 3.26 18.16 8.59
N ARG A 288 2.88 18.33 7.33
CA ARG A 288 1.77 17.56 6.73
C ARG A 288 1.94 16.04 6.90
N PRO A 289 0.83 15.27 6.95
CA PRO A 289 0.93 13.82 6.78
C PRO A 289 1.69 13.56 5.48
N SER A 290 2.63 12.61 5.51
CA SER A 290 3.48 12.28 4.38
C SER A 290 3.12 10.91 3.82
N PHE A 291 3.20 10.79 2.51
CA PHE A 291 3.17 9.48 1.87
C PHE A 291 4.51 8.79 2.13
N GLU A 292 4.45 7.63 2.78
CA GLU A 292 5.61 6.79 3.07
C GLU A 292 5.46 5.46 2.33
N GLU A 293 6.58 4.90 1.89
CA GLU A 293 6.67 3.48 1.56
C GLU A 293 6.97 2.74 2.86
N GLN A 294 6.11 1.79 3.22
CA GLN A 294 6.25 1.05 4.46
C GLN A 294 6.20 -0.44 4.16
N LEU A 295 7.11 -1.23 4.74
CA LEU A 295 7.09 -2.69 4.60
C LEU A 295 5.68 -3.24 4.90
N GLY A 296 5.12 -3.97 3.94
CA GLY A 296 3.76 -4.51 3.98
C GLY A 296 2.64 -3.60 3.47
N SER A 297 2.93 -2.35 3.07
CA SER A 297 1.98 -1.51 2.34
C SER A 297 1.88 -1.91 0.88
N ARG A 298 0.73 -1.70 0.25
CA ARG A 298 0.51 -2.07 -1.16
C ARG A 298 0.97 -1.00 -2.15
N LEU A 299 0.75 0.30 -1.88
CA LEU A 299 0.87 1.38 -2.89
C LEU A 299 1.34 2.75 -2.33
N GLY A 300 1.91 2.74 -1.12
CA GLY A 300 2.12 3.93 -0.31
C GLY A 300 1.06 4.09 0.77
N VAL A 301 1.42 4.76 1.86
CA VAL A 301 0.55 4.93 3.03
C VAL A 301 0.59 6.36 3.52
N LEU A 302 -0.50 6.80 4.15
CA LEU A 302 -0.52 8.11 4.77
C LEU A 302 -0.01 8.02 6.21
N SER A 303 1.18 8.59 6.46
CA SER A 303 1.83 8.59 7.77
C SER A 303 1.49 9.85 8.56
N PHE A 304 1.23 9.65 9.85
CA PHE A 304 0.90 10.68 10.83
C PHE A 304 1.91 10.63 11.97
N GLU A 305 2.55 11.77 12.26
CA GLU A 305 3.67 11.84 13.21
C GLU A 305 3.24 11.98 14.69
N GLY A 306 1.95 12.05 15.00
CA GLY A 306 1.31 11.89 16.33
C GLY A 306 1.86 12.65 17.56
N ASN A 307 2.92 13.43 17.44
CA ASN A 307 3.56 14.09 18.55
C ASN A 307 4.27 15.33 18.04
N THR A 308 3.53 16.41 17.90
CA THR A 308 4.18 17.70 18.01
C THR A 308 3.37 18.63 18.89
N SER A 309 4.06 19.25 19.84
CA SER A 309 3.72 20.57 20.38
C SER A 309 3.59 21.67 19.30
N ARG A 310 3.61 21.31 18.00
CA ARG A 310 3.68 22.17 16.83
C ARG A 310 2.42 22.13 15.96
N GLY A 311 1.43 21.29 16.28
CA GLY A 311 0.09 21.35 15.70
C GLY A 311 -0.41 20.02 15.13
N HIS A 312 -1.72 20.01 14.85
CA HIS A 312 -2.49 18.86 14.41
C HIS A 312 -2.44 18.63 12.90
N HIS A 313 -2.50 17.38 12.44
CA HIS A 313 -2.56 17.04 11.01
C HIS A 313 -3.62 15.99 10.72
N TRP A 314 -4.38 16.19 9.66
CA TRP A 314 -5.45 15.27 9.31
C TRP A 314 -5.71 15.26 7.81
N LEU A 315 -6.28 14.15 7.36
CA LEU A 315 -6.96 14.10 6.08
C LEU A 315 -8.42 14.53 6.30
N GLU A 316 -8.82 15.60 5.63
CA GLU A 316 -10.18 16.12 5.65
C GLU A 316 -10.96 15.61 4.45
N VAL A 317 -12.07 14.92 4.69
CA VAL A 317 -12.95 14.46 3.62
C VAL A 317 -14.06 15.49 3.45
N GLU A 318 -13.99 16.23 2.34
CA GLU A 318 -15.03 17.18 1.94
C GLU A 318 -16.11 16.40 1.18
N SER A 319 -17.16 15.94 1.87
CA SER A 319 -18.29 15.31 1.18
C SER A 319 -19.60 16.05 1.45
N PRO A 320 -20.31 16.52 0.40
CA PRO A 320 -21.64 17.09 0.50
C PRO A 320 -22.73 16.03 0.77
N ASP A 321 -22.43 14.74 0.55
CA ASP A 321 -23.38 13.64 0.71
C ASP A 321 -23.36 13.02 2.11
N LEU A 322 -22.36 13.37 2.92
CA LEU A 322 -22.22 12.97 4.32
C LEU A 322 -23.07 13.85 5.26
N ASP A 323 -24.26 14.29 4.83
CA ASP A 323 -25.20 15.08 5.64
C ASP A 323 -25.45 14.40 7.00
N SER A 324 -25.47 15.20 8.07
CA SER A 324 -25.85 14.80 9.43
C SER A 324 -27.19 14.04 9.55
N THR A 325 -28.08 14.14 8.56
CA THR A 325 -29.30 13.32 8.47
C THR A 325 -29.04 11.86 8.07
N GLN A 326 -27.91 11.58 7.39
CA GLN A 326 -27.44 10.25 7.00
C GLN A 326 -26.84 9.46 8.16
N ASP A 327 -26.40 10.12 9.23
CA ASP A 327 -25.83 9.44 10.40
C ASP A 327 -26.84 8.51 11.10
N GLN A 328 -28.13 8.61 10.75
CA GLN A 328 -29.22 7.71 11.17
C GLN A 328 -29.41 6.49 10.26
N ARG A 329 -28.53 6.28 9.28
CA ARG A 329 -28.52 5.12 8.40
C ARG A 329 -27.56 4.07 8.94
N ASP A 330 -27.68 2.88 8.35
CA ASP A 330 -26.68 1.84 8.56
C ASP A 330 -25.37 2.30 7.93
N PHE A 331 -24.23 1.95 8.49
CA PHE A 331 -22.94 2.31 7.89
C PHE A 331 -21.87 1.28 8.21
N SER A 332 -20.82 1.27 7.40
CA SER A 332 -19.58 0.59 7.72
C SER A 332 -18.38 1.46 7.38
N PHE A 333 -17.31 1.20 8.11
CA PHE A 333 -16.05 1.89 7.97
C PHE A 333 -14.94 0.86 8.12
N ALA A 334 -13.98 0.87 7.21
CA ALA A 334 -12.85 -0.06 7.21
C ALA A 334 -11.57 0.69 6.83
N LEU A 335 -10.44 0.28 7.41
CA LEU A 335 -9.12 0.76 7.03
C LEU A 335 -8.03 -0.23 7.47
N TRP A 336 -6.84 -0.05 6.93
CA TRP A 336 -5.61 -0.59 7.49
C TRP A 336 -4.91 0.44 8.37
N VAL A 337 -4.44 0.01 9.54
CA VAL A 337 -3.66 0.84 10.47
C VAL A 337 -2.34 0.20 10.86
N TYR A 338 -1.33 1.05 11.00
CA TYR A 338 -0.05 0.71 11.61
C TYR A 338 0.21 1.64 12.79
N GLN A 339 0.10 1.14 14.01
CA GLN A 339 0.28 1.96 15.23
C GLN A 339 1.74 1.97 15.68
N LYS A 340 2.36 3.16 15.80
CA LYS A 340 3.78 3.29 16.19
C LYS A 340 3.97 3.35 17.72
N ASP A 341 2.98 3.83 18.48
CA ASP A 341 3.06 3.85 19.95
C ASP A 341 1.70 3.77 20.67
N TYR A 342 1.75 3.54 21.99
CA TYR A 342 0.62 3.56 22.92
C TYR A 342 0.64 4.80 23.83
N ALA A 343 1.42 5.83 23.50
CA ALA A 343 1.94 6.79 24.46
C ALA A 343 0.87 7.73 25.08
N ASP A 344 -0.38 7.66 24.64
CA ASP A 344 -1.43 8.58 25.08
C ASP A 344 -2.57 7.92 25.87
N PRO A 345 -2.68 8.18 27.19
CA PRO A 345 -3.78 7.66 28.01
C PRO A 345 -5.13 8.36 27.77
N GLN A 346 -5.16 9.52 27.09
CA GLN A 346 -6.40 10.17 26.64
C GLN A 346 -6.85 9.65 25.26
N GLY A 347 -5.97 8.92 24.58
CA GLY A 347 -6.22 8.23 23.33
C GLY A 347 -5.92 9.08 22.09
N ARG A 348 -5.56 8.38 21.00
CA ARG A 348 -5.21 8.94 19.69
C ARG A 348 -6.35 8.69 18.72
N GLY A 349 -6.86 9.75 18.07
CA GLY A 349 -7.99 9.62 17.14
C GLY A 349 -7.55 9.04 15.81
N LEU A 350 -8.22 7.97 15.34
CA LEU A 350 -8.05 7.46 13.98
C LEU A 350 -9.01 8.16 13.04
N VAL A 351 -10.28 8.20 13.41
CA VAL A 351 -11.34 8.84 12.62
C VAL A 351 -12.25 9.62 13.53
N TYR A 352 -12.60 10.81 13.08
CA TYR A 352 -13.55 11.67 13.75
C TYR A 352 -14.62 12.14 12.78
N ARG A 353 -15.88 11.83 13.08
CA ARG A 353 -17.04 12.38 12.39
C ARG A 353 -17.75 13.35 13.33
N ASN A 354 -17.80 14.60 12.91
CA ASN A 354 -18.07 15.73 13.81
C ASN A 354 -19.36 15.57 14.64
N GLU A 355 -19.18 15.52 15.97
CA GLU A 355 -20.25 15.40 16.99
C GLU A 355 -21.19 14.19 16.84
N SER A 356 -20.83 13.18 16.01
CA SER A 356 -21.61 11.94 15.79
C SER A 356 -20.91 10.72 16.38
N TRP A 357 -19.76 10.34 15.82
CA TRP A 357 -18.97 9.21 16.29
C TRP A 357 -17.48 9.39 15.99
N ARG A 358 -16.65 8.63 16.69
CA ARG A 358 -15.21 8.58 16.47
C ARG A 358 -14.66 7.19 16.69
N VAL A 359 -13.52 6.92 16.08
CA VAL A 359 -12.68 5.76 16.36
C VAL A 359 -11.35 6.29 16.89
N PHE A 360 -10.92 5.77 18.04
CA PHE A 360 -9.66 6.17 18.66
C PHE A 360 -9.01 4.96 19.34
N SER A 361 -7.69 4.97 19.45
CA SER A 361 -6.97 4.00 20.27
C SER A 361 -6.65 4.62 21.63
N ASN A 362 -6.76 3.85 22.70
CA ASN A 362 -6.17 4.20 23.99
C ASN A 362 -5.36 3.00 24.46
N SER A 363 -4.07 3.23 24.69
CA SER A 363 -3.12 2.14 24.90
C SER A 363 -3.23 1.15 23.73
N SER A 364 -3.37 -0.15 24.01
CA SER A 364 -3.51 -1.18 22.98
C SER A 364 -4.93 -1.42 22.47
N THR A 365 -5.95 -0.75 23.01
CA THR A 365 -7.35 -1.04 22.65
C THR A 365 -7.90 0.05 21.72
N ILE A 366 -8.57 -0.36 20.64
CA ILE A 366 -9.40 0.55 19.85
C ILE A 366 -10.80 0.64 20.44
N TYR A 367 -11.34 1.85 20.42
CA TYR A 367 -12.68 2.20 20.85
C TYR A 367 -13.43 2.87 19.72
N VAL A 368 -14.70 2.53 19.61
CA VAL A 368 -15.69 3.40 18.98
C VAL A 368 -16.29 4.26 20.09
N GLU A 369 -16.33 5.57 19.92
CA GLU A 369 -17.15 6.44 20.76
C GLU A 369 -18.27 7.05 19.95
N ARG A 370 -19.46 7.07 20.53
CA ARG A 370 -20.64 7.70 19.96
C ARG A 370 -21.12 8.81 20.86
N TYR A 371 -21.45 9.97 20.28
CA TYR A 371 -21.99 11.09 21.02
C TYR A 371 -23.51 11.01 21.12
N GLN A 372 -24.02 10.90 22.34
CA GLN A 372 -25.42 11.17 22.65
C GLN A 372 -25.48 12.39 23.57
N TYR A 373 -25.89 13.54 23.00
CA TYR A 373 -26.04 14.82 23.70
C TYR A 373 -24.74 15.56 24.09
N SER A 374 -24.26 15.37 25.33
CA SER A 374 -23.13 16.11 25.93
C SER A 374 -21.99 15.20 26.38
N TRP A 375 -22.16 13.88 26.28
CA TRP A 375 -21.17 12.87 26.68
C TRP A 375 -21.05 11.80 25.59
N GLY A 376 -19.84 11.28 25.40
CA GLY A 376 -19.57 10.14 24.53
C GLY A 376 -19.72 8.83 25.30
N GLU A 377 -20.36 7.84 24.69
CA GLU A 377 -20.34 6.44 25.15
C GLU A 377 -19.24 5.70 24.37
N THR A 378 -18.35 5.01 25.09
CA THR A 378 -17.22 4.28 24.50
C THR A 378 -17.49 2.78 24.46
N PHE A 379 -17.11 2.16 23.34
CA PHE A 379 -17.29 0.74 23.07
C PHE A 379 -15.94 0.15 22.66
N PRO A 380 -15.27 -0.63 23.52
CA PRO A 380 -13.99 -1.24 23.18
C PRO A 380 -14.16 -2.38 22.16
N ALA A 381 -13.18 -2.57 21.28
CA ALA A 381 -13.11 -3.72 20.38
C ALA A 381 -12.89 -5.05 21.13
N GLY A 382 -12.40 -4.99 22.37
CA GLY A 382 -12.15 -6.18 23.20
C GLY A 382 -10.87 -6.95 22.83
N ALA A 383 -10.19 -6.55 21.76
CA ALA A 383 -8.91 -7.08 21.29
C ALA A 383 -7.90 -5.93 21.11
N ALA A 384 -6.62 -6.28 21.28
CA ALA A 384 -5.51 -5.33 21.18
C ALA A 384 -5.02 -5.15 19.75
N ILE A 385 -4.64 -3.93 19.37
CA ILE A 385 -3.89 -3.67 18.14
C ILE A 385 -2.40 -3.65 18.49
N PRO A 386 -1.58 -4.57 17.95
CA PRO A 386 -0.16 -4.59 18.20
C PRO A 386 0.54 -3.35 17.65
N LEU A 387 1.61 -2.92 18.33
CA LEU A 387 2.50 -1.91 17.78
C LEU A 387 3.26 -2.47 16.59
N ASN A 388 3.59 -1.58 15.67
CA ASN A 388 4.46 -1.85 14.54
C ASN A 388 3.98 -3.02 13.67
N THR A 389 2.67 -3.17 13.53
CA THR A 389 2.06 -4.24 12.74
C THR A 389 0.82 -3.73 12.05
N TRP A 390 0.72 -4.00 10.75
CA TRP A 390 -0.48 -3.70 9.98
C TRP A 390 -1.67 -4.51 10.50
N THR A 391 -2.73 -3.78 10.83
CA THR A 391 -3.98 -4.35 11.34
C THR A 391 -5.13 -3.77 10.55
N HIS A 392 -5.95 -4.63 9.92
CA HIS A 392 -7.19 -4.17 9.31
C HIS A 392 -8.23 -4.01 10.42
N TYR A 393 -8.78 -2.81 10.56
CA TYR A 393 -9.83 -2.50 11.52
C TYR A 393 -11.10 -2.08 10.79
N ALA A 394 -12.23 -2.65 11.18
CA ALA A 394 -13.52 -2.26 10.64
C ALA A 394 -14.62 -2.18 11.70
N VAL A 395 -15.62 -1.36 11.40
CA VAL A 395 -16.82 -1.14 12.22
C VAL A 395 -18.03 -1.23 11.32
N THR A 396 -19.07 -1.92 11.77
CA THR A 396 -20.40 -1.87 11.15
C THR A 396 -21.43 -1.44 12.17
N PHE A 397 -22.35 -0.58 11.73
CA PHE A 397 -23.50 -0.11 12.50
C PHE A 397 -24.76 -0.49 11.75
N GLN A 398 -25.53 -1.42 12.33
CA GLN A 398 -26.75 -1.93 11.74
C GLN A 398 -27.94 -1.68 12.66
N ARG A 399 -28.94 -0.94 12.19
CA ARG A 399 -30.18 -0.74 12.92
C ARG A 399 -30.97 -2.03 13.00
N VAL A 400 -31.48 -2.30 14.18
CA VAL A 400 -32.42 -3.38 14.46
C VAL A 400 -33.71 -2.78 15.02
N SER A 401 -34.86 -3.19 14.50
CA SER A 401 -36.15 -2.76 15.02
C SER A 401 -36.42 -3.48 16.35
N GLY A 402 -36.42 -2.74 17.47
CA GLY A 402 -36.78 -3.26 18.78
C GLY A 402 -37.74 -2.32 19.52
N PRO A 403 -38.86 -2.81 20.09
CA PRO A 403 -39.66 -2.04 21.04
C PRO A 403 -39.05 -2.11 22.46
N PRO A 404 -39.17 -1.08 23.32
CA PRO A 404 -39.82 0.23 23.14
C PRO A 404 -38.88 1.34 22.61
N THR A 405 -37.58 1.06 22.47
CA THR A 405 -36.55 2.00 22.02
C THR A 405 -35.80 1.42 20.83
N PRO A 406 -35.57 2.20 19.75
CA PRO A 406 -34.80 1.71 18.62
C PRO A 406 -33.37 1.28 19.05
N GLN A 407 -32.87 0.16 18.52
CA GLN A 407 -31.57 -0.44 18.88
C GLN A 407 -30.70 -0.71 17.65
N ALA A 408 -29.37 -0.69 17.80
CA ALA A 408 -28.46 -0.96 16.71
C ALA A 408 -27.37 -1.92 17.18
N ASN A 409 -26.93 -2.80 16.28
CA ASN A 409 -25.76 -3.61 16.46
C ASN A 409 -24.55 -2.78 16.01
N LEU A 410 -23.65 -2.49 16.95
CA LEU A 410 -22.32 -1.97 16.66
C LEU A 410 -21.33 -3.13 16.72
N SER A 411 -20.86 -3.55 15.55
CA SER A 411 -19.91 -4.65 15.42
C SER A 411 -18.52 -4.12 15.06
N GLN A 412 -17.48 -4.68 15.67
CA GLN A 412 -16.08 -4.32 15.47
C GLN A 412 -15.30 -5.54 15.01
N PHE A 413 -14.39 -5.35 14.06
CA PHE A 413 -13.63 -6.40 13.40
C PHE A 413 -12.13 -6.07 13.42
N ILE A 414 -11.30 -7.09 13.61
CA ILE A 414 -9.84 -7.02 13.49
C ILE A 414 -9.39 -8.10 12.53
N ASN A 415 -8.64 -7.73 11.49
CA ASN A 415 -8.15 -8.62 10.44
C ASN A 415 -9.26 -9.48 9.82
N GLY A 416 -10.43 -8.87 9.59
CA GLY A 416 -11.61 -9.54 9.02
C GLY A 416 -12.42 -10.34 10.04
N VAL A 417 -11.94 -10.53 11.27
CA VAL A 417 -12.61 -11.35 12.29
C VAL A 417 -13.45 -10.47 13.22
N LEU A 418 -14.71 -10.83 13.44
CA LEU A 418 -15.59 -10.18 14.42
C LEU A 418 -15.03 -10.36 15.83
N VAL A 419 -14.70 -9.25 16.50
CA VAL A 419 -14.15 -9.26 17.87
C VAL A 419 -15.18 -8.86 18.92
N ASN A 420 -16.16 -8.02 18.58
CA ASN A 420 -17.20 -7.60 19.50
C ASN A 420 -18.45 -7.13 18.75
N THR A 421 -19.63 -7.40 19.32
CA THR A 421 -20.90 -6.78 18.92
C THR A 421 -21.59 -6.25 20.17
N THR A 422 -21.89 -4.96 20.18
CA THR A 422 -22.64 -4.32 21.26
C THR A 422 -23.98 -3.83 20.74
N ILE A 423 -25.06 -4.17 21.45
CA ILE A 423 -26.39 -3.62 21.17
C ILE A 423 -26.47 -2.26 21.87
N ILE A 424 -26.63 -1.20 21.08
CA ILE A 424 -26.71 0.17 21.58
C ILE A 424 -28.08 0.78 21.27
N PRO A 425 -28.71 1.51 22.21
CA PRO A 425 -29.91 2.27 21.89
C PRO A 425 -29.59 3.31 20.82
N TYR A 426 -30.36 3.40 19.72
CA TYR A 426 -30.27 4.52 18.80
C TYR A 426 -31.42 5.51 19.02
N GLY A 427 -31.15 6.57 19.78
CA GLY A 427 -31.97 7.78 19.82
C GLY A 427 -31.57 8.79 18.74
N ARG A 428 -32.34 9.88 18.58
CA ARG A 428 -31.94 11.02 17.73
C ARG A 428 -30.54 11.46 18.15
N MET A 429 -29.53 11.26 17.30
CA MET A 429 -28.26 11.95 17.47
C MET A 429 -28.57 13.44 17.52
N ARG A 430 -27.85 14.16 18.37
CA ARG A 430 -28.01 15.60 18.45
C ARG A 430 -27.74 16.15 17.05
N PRO A 431 -28.73 16.75 16.35
CA PRO A 431 -28.41 17.48 15.15
C PRO A 431 -27.39 18.55 15.56
N PRO A 432 -26.29 18.72 14.81
CA PRO A 432 -25.24 19.64 15.18
C PRO A 432 -25.85 21.03 15.47
N PRO A 433 -25.45 21.73 16.55
CA PRO A 433 -26.19 22.90 17.06
C PRO A 433 -26.32 24.10 16.12
N ASN A 434 -25.69 24.08 14.94
CA ASN A 434 -25.74 25.13 13.94
C ASN A 434 -25.36 24.54 12.57
N VAL A 435 -26.25 24.69 11.59
CA VAL A 435 -26.18 24.14 10.23
C VAL A 435 -25.24 24.94 9.30
N ASN A 436 -24.22 25.60 9.86
CA ASN A 436 -23.33 26.48 9.11
C ASN A 436 -22.01 25.75 8.81
N ASN A 437 -22.04 24.96 7.74
CA ASN A 437 -21.04 24.65 6.71
C ASN A 437 -19.64 24.07 7.04
N GLU A 438 -19.21 23.93 8.30
CA GLU A 438 -17.91 23.28 8.63
C GLU A 438 -18.07 21.97 9.42
N ARG A 439 -19.31 21.53 9.64
CA ARG A 439 -19.69 20.56 10.68
C ARG A 439 -20.11 19.17 10.19
N GLU A 440 -19.98 18.89 8.89
CA GLU A 440 -20.35 17.60 8.27
C GLU A 440 -19.12 16.83 7.74
N ARG A 441 -17.93 17.28 8.12
CA ARG A 441 -16.66 16.72 7.65
C ARG A 441 -16.29 15.47 8.44
N MET A 442 -15.69 14.52 7.74
CA MET A 442 -14.96 13.42 8.34
C MET A 442 -13.47 13.74 8.33
N TYR A 443 -12.79 13.40 9.42
CA TYR A 443 -11.37 13.60 9.59
C TYR A 443 -10.69 12.27 9.87
N ILE A 444 -9.57 11.99 9.18
CA ILE A 444 -8.76 10.79 9.34
C ILE A 444 -7.37 11.19 9.85
N GLY A 445 -6.81 10.44 10.80
CA GLY A 445 -5.54 10.71 11.50
C GLY A 445 -5.58 11.79 12.59
N THR A 446 -6.76 12.39 12.76
CA THR A 446 -7.23 13.40 13.75
C THR A 446 -6.45 14.70 13.93
N GLY A 447 -7.22 15.74 14.31
CA GLY A 447 -6.73 17.04 14.75
C GLY A 447 -7.78 17.97 15.36
N HIS A 448 -8.96 17.45 15.73
CA HIS A 448 -10.12 18.27 16.09
C HIS A 448 -10.45 18.22 17.60
N ARG A 449 -10.57 19.41 18.21
CA ARG A 449 -11.07 19.69 19.58
C ARG A 449 -10.55 18.77 20.70
N GLY A 450 -9.25 18.84 20.97
CA GLY A 450 -8.65 18.29 22.20
C GLY A 450 -8.38 16.79 22.14
N MET A 451 -8.28 16.22 20.94
CA MET A 451 -7.75 14.88 20.71
C MET A 451 -6.27 14.94 20.40
N ASN A 452 -5.58 13.86 20.73
CA ASN A 452 -4.18 13.67 20.35
C ASN A 452 -4.12 13.01 18.97
N ASP A 453 -3.17 13.49 18.16
CA ASP A 453 -2.99 13.07 16.78
C ASP A 453 -2.64 11.57 16.69
N TRP A 454 -3.05 10.93 15.61
CA TRP A 454 -2.62 9.57 15.32
C TRP A 454 -1.09 9.52 15.17
N ASN A 455 -0.44 8.53 15.79
CA ASN A 455 0.98 8.25 15.54
C ASN A 455 1.11 6.90 14.85
N GLY A 456 1.32 6.93 13.54
CA GLY A 456 1.31 5.74 12.73
C GLY A 456 0.84 6.01 11.31
N SER A 457 0.59 4.93 10.58
CA SER A 457 0.21 4.99 9.17
C SER A 457 -1.21 4.46 8.98
N ILE A 458 -1.89 4.96 7.95
CA ILE A 458 -3.24 4.56 7.55
C ILE A 458 -3.24 4.28 6.05
N ASP A 459 -3.95 3.23 5.65
CA ASP A 459 -4.12 2.81 4.26
C ASP A 459 -5.55 2.31 4.02
N ASP A 460 -5.97 2.26 2.74
CA ASP A 460 -7.20 1.59 2.26
C ASP A 460 -8.48 1.98 3.03
N VAL A 461 -8.72 3.29 3.15
CA VAL A 461 -9.87 3.80 3.92
C VAL A 461 -11.14 3.72 3.10
N ILE A 462 -12.12 2.97 3.59
CA ILE A 462 -13.41 2.75 2.95
C ILE A 462 -14.53 3.18 3.90
N TYR A 463 -15.50 3.92 3.37
CA TYR A 463 -16.75 4.23 4.07
C TYR A 463 -17.94 3.94 3.16
N VAL A 464 -18.97 3.35 3.77
CA VAL A 464 -20.20 2.93 3.11
C VAL A 464 -21.41 3.22 3.99
N THR A 465 -22.52 3.64 3.39
CA THR A 465 -23.81 3.90 4.04
C THR A 465 -24.71 2.66 4.11
N ARG A 466 -24.08 1.49 4.28
CA ARG A 466 -24.71 0.19 4.57
C ARG A 466 -23.91 -0.55 5.64
N ALA A 467 -24.58 -1.41 6.40
CA ALA A 467 -23.88 -2.36 7.28
C ALA A 467 -23.41 -3.55 6.43
N LEU A 468 -22.10 -3.64 6.19
CA LEU A 468 -21.48 -4.74 5.47
C LEU A 468 -21.55 -6.02 6.29
N SER A 469 -21.62 -7.13 5.60
CA SER A 469 -21.58 -8.48 6.16
C SER A 469 -20.16 -8.81 6.66
N PRO A 470 -20.02 -9.73 7.63
CA PRO A 470 -18.72 -10.24 8.05
C PRO A 470 -17.87 -10.77 6.88
N GLU A 471 -18.50 -11.42 5.90
CA GLU A 471 -17.85 -11.96 4.70
C GLU A 471 -17.24 -10.84 3.85
N GLN A 472 -17.98 -9.74 3.65
CA GLN A 472 -17.44 -8.58 2.94
C GLN A 472 -16.29 -7.92 3.72
N ILE A 473 -16.39 -7.80 5.04
CA ILE A 473 -15.30 -7.26 5.88
C ILE A 473 -14.04 -8.15 5.80
N LEU A 474 -14.20 -9.47 5.71
CA LEU A 474 -13.08 -10.40 5.50
C LEU A 474 -12.41 -10.19 4.13
N LEU A 475 -13.19 -10.01 3.07
CA LEU A 475 -12.65 -9.70 1.73
C LEU A 475 -11.84 -8.40 1.74
N LEU A 476 -12.36 -7.34 2.38
CA LEU A 476 -11.62 -6.08 2.55
C LEU A 476 -10.31 -6.27 3.32
N ALA A 477 -10.32 -7.08 4.39
CA ALA A 477 -9.12 -7.44 5.15
C ALA A 477 -8.12 -8.31 4.37
N GLN A 478 -8.52 -8.90 3.25
CA GLN A 478 -7.65 -9.61 2.31
C GLN A 478 -7.22 -8.72 1.13
N GLY A 479 -7.59 -7.44 1.14
CA GLY A 479 -7.32 -6.50 0.06
C GLY A 479 -8.11 -6.82 -1.21
N ARG A 480 -9.29 -7.44 -1.08
CA ARG A 480 -10.17 -7.83 -2.19
C ARG A 480 -11.35 -6.88 -2.35
N SER A 481 -11.07 -5.59 -2.57
CA SER A 481 -12.11 -4.59 -2.92
C SER A 481 -12.76 -4.87 -4.28
N ASP A 482 -12.06 -5.62 -5.14
CA ASP A 482 -12.54 -6.16 -6.41
C ASP A 482 -13.57 -7.27 -6.26
N VAL A 483 -13.92 -7.71 -5.05
CA VAL A 483 -14.93 -8.75 -4.80
C VAL A 483 -16.07 -8.22 -3.93
N LEU A 484 -17.30 -8.44 -4.39
CA LEU A 484 -18.51 -8.26 -3.61
C LEU A 484 -19.00 -9.63 -3.14
N SER A 485 -19.14 -9.81 -1.84
CA SER A 485 -19.66 -11.06 -1.29
C SER A 485 -21.09 -11.30 -1.74
N GLY A 486 -21.45 -12.55 -2.01
CA GLY A 486 -22.84 -12.94 -2.26
C GLY A 486 -23.77 -12.56 -1.10
N ALA A 487 -23.25 -12.47 0.13
CA ALA A 487 -23.97 -12.00 1.31
C ALA A 487 -24.46 -10.55 1.23
N GLU A 488 -23.88 -9.73 0.34
CA GLU A 488 -24.31 -8.35 0.06
C GLU A 488 -25.44 -8.28 -0.97
N THR A 489 -25.73 -9.38 -1.65
CA THR A 489 -26.63 -9.43 -2.81
C THR A 489 -27.99 -10.05 -2.48
N LEU A 490 -29.02 -9.61 -3.19
CA LEU A 490 -30.37 -10.18 -3.14
C LEU A 490 -30.86 -10.55 -4.54
N SER A 491 -31.63 -11.62 -4.64
CA SER A 491 -32.30 -12.02 -5.89
C SER A 491 -33.16 -10.86 -6.42
N GLY A 492 -33.00 -10.57 -7.72
CA GLY A 492 -33.65 -9.46 -8.42
C GLY A 492 -32.84 -8.16 -8.43
N GLU A 493 -31.66 -8.11 -7.83
CA GLU A 493 -30.76 -6.96 -7.93
C GLU A 493 -29.91 -7.00 -9.22
N ASP A 494 -29.55 -5.82 -9.70
CA ASP A 494 -28.64 -5.64 -10.83
C ASP A 494 -27.43 -4.86 -10.32
N TRP A 495 -26.23 -5.39 -10.51
CA TRP A 495 -25.00 -4.82 -9.97
C TRP A 495 -24.06 -4.32 -11.06
N LEU A 496 -23.44 -3.17 -10.80
CA LEU A 496 -22.34 -2.61 -11.58
C LEU A 496 -21.08 -2.56 -10.70
N CYS A 497 -19.93 -2.62 -11.36
CA CYS A 497 -18.66 -2.44 -10.68
C CYS A 497 -17.75 -1.49 -11.46
N MET A 498 -16.92 -0.77 -10.72
CA MET A 498 -15.92 0.15 -11.23
C MET A 498 -14.55 -0.29 -10.73
N LEU A 499 -13.56 -0.30 -11.63
CA LEU A 499 -12.16 -0.50 -11.28
C LEU A 499 -11.36 0.74 -11.61
N THR A 500 -10.51 1.14 -10.67
CA THR A 500 -9.48 2.14 -10.88
C THR A 500 -8.12 1.43 -10.79
N PRO A 501 -7.34 1.38 -11.89
CA PRO A 501 -6.01 0.80 -11.84
C PRO A 501 -5.04 1.79 -11.16
N LEU A 502 -4.17 1.25 -10.32
CA LEU A 502 -3.17 1.96 -9.53
C LEU A 502 -1.82 1.29 -9.81
N ASP A 503 -0.77 2.07 -10.03
CA ASP A 503 0.58 1.53 -10.25
C ASP A 503 1.38 1.50 -8.94
N ALA A 504 2.51 0.80 -8.92
CA ALA A 504 3.31 0.63 -7.71
C ALA A 504 3.91 1.96 -7.20
N THR A 505 4.01 2.97 -8.07
CA THR A 505 4.54 4.30 -7.73
C THR A 505 3.46 5.26 -7.19
N GLY A 506 2.20 4.84 -7.22
CA GLY A 506 1.04 5.56 -6.72
C GLY A 506 0.27 6.36 -7.78
N LEU A 507 0.60 6.24 -9.07
CA LEU A 507 -0.19 6.85 -10.13
C LEU A 507 -1.55 6.18 -10.25
N ILE A 508 -2.55 7.03 -10.41
CA ILE A 508 -3.95 6.64 -10.51
C ILE A 508 -4.36 6.70 -11.97
N GLY A 509 -4.69 5.54 -12.54
CA GLY A 509 -5.23 5.43 -13.87
C GLY A 509 -6.70 5.84 -13.96
N SER A 510 -7.23 5.86 -15.19
CA SER A 510 -8.63 6.20 -15.40
C SER A 510 -9.56 5.07 -14.96
N ALA A 511 -10.50 5.38 -14.06
CA ALA A 511 -11.54 4.45 -13.64
C ALA A 511 -12.41 4.00 -14.83
N LYS A 512 -12.77 2.71 -14.86
CA LYS A 512 -13.72 2.14 -15.83
C LYS A 512 -14.82 1.40 -15.10
N GLU A 513 -16.04 1.55 -15.60
CA GLU A 513 -17.21 0.82 -15.12
C GLU A 513 -17.62 -0.26 -16.12
N THR A 514 -18.26 -1.31 -15.62
CA THR A 514 -18.93 -2.30 -16.46
C THR A 514 -19.96 -1.67 -17.40
N ASN A 515 -19.97 -2.08 -18.66
CA ASN A 515 -20.96 -1.61 -19.65
C ASN A 515 -22.36 -2.17 -19.42
N ASN A 516 -22.47 -3.36 -18.82
CA ASN A 516 -23.74 -4.03 -18.54
C ASN A 516 -23.73 -4.53 -17.09
N PRO A 517 -24.87 -4.44 -16.37
CA PRO A 517 -24.97 -5.00 -15.04
C PRO A 517 -25.00 -6.53 -15.04
N THR A 518 -24.61 -7.14 -13.93
CA THR A 518 -24.88 -8.55 -13.62
C THR A 518 -26.17 -8.65 -12.80
N SER A 519 -27.12 -9.46 -13.25
CA SER A 519 -28.38 -9.70 -12.53
C SER A 519 -28.26 -10.85 -11.54
N ILE A 520 -28.81 -10.69 -10.34
CA ILE A 520 -28.83 -11.73 -9.30
C ILE A 520 -30.13 -12.53 -9.41
N SER A 521 -30.02 -13.85 -9.55
CA SER A 521 -31.14 -14.79 -9.66
C SER A 521 -31.43 -15.54 -8.38
#